data_AF-A0A2K3L8P2-F1
#
_entry.id   AF-A0A2K3L8P2-F1
#
_cell.length_a   1.000
_cell.length_b   1.000
_cell.length_c   1.000
_cell.angle_alpha   90.00
_cell.angle_beta   90.00
_cell.angle_gamma   90.00
#
_symmetry.space_group_name_H-M   'P 1'
#
loop_
_entity.id
_entity.type
_entity.pdbx_description
1 polymer ?
#
loop_
_entity_poly.entity_id
_entity_poly.type
_entity_poly.pdbx_seq_one_letter_code
_entity_poly.pdbx_strand_id
1 'polypeptide(L)'
;MRRSPVPHFSAFSGQYISLLIFLLDSACKFTRFLNKEHRSKLLSSEHHLEMYIDPTDLGFIDAEFDNCSVEGMIEKCLAYKVDLREEIKTSDWSVQTLSDDQILYACVEVNCV
;
A
#
# COMPACT_ATOMS: atom_id res chain seq x y z
N MET A 1 1.64 19.08 -26.97
CA MET A 1 1.71 19.15 -25.50
C MET A 1 0.34 19.57 -24.97
N ARG A 2 -0.51 18.61 -24.57
CA ARG A 2 -1.79 18.91 -23.91
C ARG A 2 -1.50 19.05 -22.42
N ARG A 3 -1.76 20.22 -21.83
CA ARG A 3 -1.70 20.41 -20.39
C ARG A 3 -2.89 19.66 -19.78
N SER A 4 -2.62 18.72 -18.89
CA SER A 4 -3.66 18.08 -18.07
C SER A 4 -4.32 19.13 -17.18
N PRO A 5 -5.64 19.04 -16.92
CA PRO A 5 -6.33 19.98 -16.05
C PRO A 5 -5.88 19.80 -14.60
N VAL A 6 -5.71 20.94 -13.91
CA VAL A 6 -5.46 20.96 -12.46
C VAL A 6 -6.73 20.49 -11.75
N PRO A 7 -6.67 19.50 -10.84
CA PRO A 7 -7.85 19.06 -10.11
C PRO A 7 -8.41 20.21 -9.25
N HIS A 8 -9.71 20.46 -9.37
CA HIS A 8 -10.42 21.39 -8.49
C HIS A 8 -10.63 20.73 -7.12
N PHE A 9 -9.82 21.15 -6.14
CA PHE A 9 -9.92 20.70 -4.76
C PHE A 9 -11.00 21.49 -4.00
N SER A 10 -12.26 21.12 -4.19
CA SER A 10 -13.36 21.71 -3.42
C SER A 10 -14.18 20.62 -2.74
N ALA A 11 -13.60 19.92 -1.75
CA ALA A 11 -14.33 19.15 -0.73
C ALA A 11 -13.44 18.44 0.31
N PHE A 12 -12.11 18.58 0.32
CA PHE A 12 -11.30 17.86 1.30
C PHE A 12 -11.24 18.61 2.64
N SER A 13 -11.69 17.95 3.70
CA SER A 13 -11.31 18.29 5.08
C SER A 13 -9.78 18.39 5.12
N GLY A 14 -9.25 19.48 5.71
CA GLY A 14 -7.82 19.83 5.63
C GLY A 14 -6.83 18.82 6.23
N GLN A 15 -7.28 17.64 6.68
CA GLN A 15 -6.49 16.62 7.37
C GLN A 15 -5.66 15.73 6.42
N TYR A 16 -5.94 15.68 5.12
CA TYR A 16 -5.29 14.74 4.19
C TYR A 16 -4.54 15.38 3.03
N ILE A 17 -4.36 16.71 3.03
CA ILE A 17 -3.70 17.43 1.92
C ILE A 17 -2.28 16.91 1.68
N SER A 18 -1.50 16.70 2.74
CA SER A 18 -0.13 16.20 2.62
C SER A 18 -0.08 14.77 2.08
N LEU A 19 -1.01 13.90 2.49
CA LEU A 19 -1.11 12.53 1.97
C LEU A 19 -1.49 12.54 0.48
N LEU A 20 -2.45 13.39 0.10
CA LEU A 20 -2.87 13.53 -1.28
C LEU A 20 -1.71 14.04 -2.17
N ILE A 21 -0.97 15.06 -1.73
CA ILE A 21 0.22 15.56 -2.44
C ILE A 21 1.22 14.43 -2.63
N PHE A 22 1.46 13.63 -1.58
CA PHE A 22 2.39 12.51 -1.63
C PHE A 22 1.95 11.41 -2.61
N LEU A 23 0.66 11.03 -2.62
CA LEU A 23 0.12 10.03 -3.55
C LEU A 23 0.11 10.51 -5.01
N LEU A 24 0.05 11.83 -5.21
CA LEU A 24 0.07 12.47 -6.52
C LEU A 24 1.48 12.84 -7.02
N ASP A 25 2.52 12.67 -6.19
CA ASP A 25 3.89 12.99 -6.59
C ASP A 25 4.48 11.91 -7.50
N SER A 26 4.70 12.27 -8.76
CA SER A 26 5.33 11.41 -9.77
C SER A 26 6.77 10.98 -9.43
N ALA A 27 7.45 11.67 -8.51
CA ALA A 27 8.76 11.27 -8.02
C ALA A 27 8.69 10.07 -7.05
N CYS A 28 7.52 9.85 -6.43
CA CYS A 28 7.30 8.73 -5.51
C CYS A 28 6.97 7.45 -6.28
N LYS A 29 7.68 6.37 -5.93
CA LYS A 29 7.39 5.02 -6.43
C LYS A 29 6.85 4.18 -5.30
N PHE A 30 5.67 3.63 -5.50
CA PHE A 30 5.04 2.71 -4.57
C PHE A 30 5.29 1.28 -5.03
N THR A 31 5.93 0.48 -4.19
CA THR A 31 6.24 -0.94 -4.47
C THR A 31 5.49 -1.81 -3.47
N ARG A 32 4.88 -2.90 -3.94
CA ARG A 32 4.32 -3.93 -3.05
C ARG A 32 4.16 -5.25 -3.80
N PHE A 33 4.08 -6.38 -3.09
CA PHE A 33 3.62 -7.63 -3.69
C PHE A 33 2.08 -7.65 -3.85
N LEU A 34 1.62 -8.24 -4.97
CA LEU A 34 0.23 -8.66 -5.22
C LEU A 34 -0.81 -7.54 -5.13
N ASN A 35 -0.56 -6.42 -5.80
CA ASN A 35 -1.24 -5.17 -5.45
C ASN A 35 -1.91 -4.38 -6.57
N LYS A 36 -2.46 -5.08 -7.56
CA LYS A 36 -3.12 -4.45 -8.72
C LYS A 36 -4.38 -3.65 -8.38
N GLU A 37 -4.94 -3.81 -7.17
CA GLU A 37 -6.22 -3.21 -6.79
C GLU A 37 -6.12 -1.98 -5.86
N HIS A 38 -4.97 -1.66 -5.26
CA HIS A 38 -4.90 -0.59 -4.24
C HIS A 38 -5.33 0.77 -4.76
N ARG A 39 -4.94 1.16 -5.98
CA ARG A 39 -5.37 2.43 -6.55
C ARG A 39 -6.88 2.51 -6.71
N SER A 40 -7.50 1.42 -7.19
CA SER A 40 -8.97 1.34 -7.32
C SER A 40 -9.65 1.44 -5.95
N LYS A 41 -9.15 0.69 -4.95
CA LYS A 41 -9.69 0.70 -3.58
C LYS A 41 -9.57 2.07 -2.91
N LEU A 42 -8.43 2.75 -3.08
CA LEU A 42 -8.21 4.10 -2.56
C LEU A 42 -9.13 5.11 -3.24
N LEU A 43 -9.29 5.03 -4.56
CA LEU A 43 -10.19 5.90 -5.31
C LEU A 43 -11.66 5.69 -4.93
N SER A 44 -12.07 4.45 -4.68
CA SER A 44 -13.42 4.12 -4.22
C SER A 44 -13.67 4.32 -2.73
N SER A 45 -12.64 4.68 -1.96
CA SER A 45 -12.77 4.94 -0.52
C SER A 45 -13.58 6.21 -0.25
N GLU A 46 -14.03 6.38 0.99
CA GLU A 46 -14.71 7.60 1.48
C GLU A 46 -13.90 8.88 1.19
N HIS A 47 -12.58 8.76 1.15
CA HIS A 47 -11.67 9.89 0.94
C HIS A 47 -11.21 10.05 -0.51
N HIS A 48 -11.72 9.25 -1.46
CA HIS A 48 -11.43 9.38 -2.89
C HIS A 48 -9.94 9.63 -3.21
N LEU A 49 -9.04 8.90 -2.54
CA LEU A 49 -7.61 9.12 -2.62
C LEU A 49 -7.09 8.63 -3.98
N GLU A 50 -6.69 9.57 -4.82
CA GLU A 50 -6.10 9.29 -6.12
C GLU A 50 -4.59 9.07 -6.00
N MET A 51 -4.08 8.03 -6.67
CA MET A 51 -2.65 7.82 -6.88
C MET A 51 -2.28 8.19 -8.31
N TYR A 52 -1.15 8.89 -8.48
CA TYR A 52 -0.65 9.29 -9.79
C TYR A 52 -0.26 8.08 -10.66
N ILE A 53 0.40 7.09 -10.05
CA ILE A 53 0.87 5.87 -10.71
C ILE A 53 0.41 4.63 -9.95
N ASP A 54 0.13 3.56 -10.69
CA ASP A 54 -0.17 2.27 -10.07
C ASP A 54 1.07 1.76 -9.30
N PRO A 55 0.88 1.16 -8.11
CA PRO A 55 1.98 0.52 -7.42
C PRO A 55 2.64 -0.53 -8.32
N THR A 56 3.97 -0.55 -8.31
CA THR A 56 4.72 -1.60 -8.99
C THR A 56 4.59 -2.89 -8.20
N ASP A 57 4.02 -3.91 -8.84
CA ASP A 57 3.89 -5.23 -8.25
C ASP A 57 5.21 -5.98 -8.35
N LEU A 58 5.81 -6.30 -7.21
CA LEU A 58 7.08 -7.01 -7.14
C LEU A 58 6.95 -8.51 -7.49
N GLY A 59 5.72 -9.05 -7.54
CA GLY A 59 5.47 -10.42 -7.97
C GLY A 59 5.93 -10.69 -9.41
N PHE A 60 6.03 -9.66 -10.25
CA PHE A 60 6.54 -9.81 -11.62
C PHE A 60 8.06 -10.00 -11.71
N ILE A 61 8.80 -9.81 -10.62
CA ILE A 61 10.27 -9.97 -10.62
C ILE A 61 10.66 -11.44 -10.74
N ASP A 62 9.86 -12.35 -10.18
CA ASP A 62 10.10 -13.78 -10.22
C ASP A 62 8.78 -14.53 -10.41
N ALA A 63 8.71 -15.38 -11.44
CA ALA A 63 7.55 -16.23 -11.71
C ALA A 63 7.25 -17.19 -10.55
N GLU A 64 8.24 -17.48 -9.70
CA GLU A 64 8.01 -18.26 -8.49
C GLU A 64 7.21 -17.52 -7.41
N PHE A 65 7.04 -16.20 -7.52
CA PHE A 65 6.27 -15.40 -6.56
C PHE A 65 4.77 -15.42 -6.80
N ASP A 66 4.28 -15.79 -7.98
CA ASP A 66 2.84 -15.82 -8.30
C ASP A 66 2.02 -16.72 -7.36
N ASN A 67 2.64 -17.72 -6.72
CA ASN A 67 2.00 -18.63 -5.77
C ASN A 67 2.57 -18.55 -4.34
N CYS A 68 3.46 -17.58 -4.06
CA CYS A 68 4.03 -17.42 -2.73
C CYS A 68 3.15 -16.52 -1.87
N SER A 69 3.07 -16.82 -0.57
CA SER A 69 2.59 -15.84 0.40
C SER A 69 3.63 -14.71 0.57
N VAL A 70 3.23 -13.60 1.19
CA VAL A 70 4.17 -12.50 1.50
C VAL A 70 5.31 -13.01 2.36
N GLU A 71 5.05 -13.86 3.35
CA GLU A 71 6.08 -14.50 4.18
C GLU A 71 7.03 -15.36 3.34
N GLY A 72 6.51 -16.13 2.39
CA GLY A 72 7.33 -16.93 1.47
C GLY A 72 8.20 -16.07 0.55
N MET A 73 7.68 -14.92 0.09
CA MET A 73 8.46 -13.96 -0.69
C MET A 73 9.57 -13.34 0.16
N ILE A 74 9.28 -12.95 1.40
CA ILE A 74 10.26 -12.40 2.35
C ILE A 74 11.36 -13.42 2.66
N GLU A 75 11.01 -14.67 2.89
CA GLU A 75 11.97 -15.74 3.15
C GLU A 75 12.87 -15.99 1.93
N LYS A 76 12.31 -16.00 0.72
CA LYS A 76 13.10 -16.16 -0.52
C LYS A 76 14.03 -14.98 -0.78
N CYS A 77 13.55 -13.74 -0.63
CA CYS A 77 14.32 -12.54 -0.96
C CYS A 77 15.37 -12.20 0.10
N LEU A 78 15.03 -12.35 1.38
CA LEU A 78 15.82 -11.84 2.50
C LEU A 78 16.39 -12.93 3.41
N ALA A 79 16.06 -14.21 3.16
CA ALA A 79 16.43 -15.34 4.01
C ALA A 79 15.96 -15.22 5.48
N TYR A 80 14.90 -14.44 5.70
CA TYR A 80 14.26 -14.28 7.01
C TYR A 80 12.89 -14.95 7.03
N LYS A 81 12.67 -15.77 8.06
CA LYS A 81 11.36 -16.32 8.34
C LYS A 81 10.58 -15.36 9.22
N VAL A 82 9.46 -14.87 8.71
CA VAL A 82 8.51 -14.03 9.44
C VAL A 82 7.20 -14.78 9.67
N ASP A 83 6.51 -14.47 10.75
CA ASP A 83 5.18 -15.02 11.05
C ASP A 83 4.16 -13.88 11.08
N LEU A 84 3.51 -13.65 9.93
CA LEU A 84 2.45 -12.65 9.80
C LEU A 84 1.12 -13.30 10.18
N ARG A 85 0.82 -13.27 11.49
CA ARG A 85 -0.38 -13.90 12.08
C ARG A 85 -1.67 -13.47 11.37
N GLU A 86 -2.41 -14.45 10.83
CA GLU A 86 -3.70 -14.22 10.14
C GLU A 86 -4.76 -13.56 11.04
N GLU A 87 -4.71 -13.81 12.36
CA GLU A 87 -5.55 -13.16 13.36
C GLU A 87 -5.36 -11.63 13.38
N ILE A 88 -4.13 -11.15 13.17
CA ILE A 88 -3.82 -9.72 13.12
C ILE A 88 -4.20 -9.15 11.76
N LYS A 89 -3.88 -9.85 10.67
CA LYS A 89 -4.25 -9.46 9.30
C LYS A 89 -5.74 -9.21 9.14
N THR A 90 -6.56 -10.06 9.73
CA THR A 90 -8.04 -10.00 9.66
C THR A 90 -8.70 -9.27 10.84
N SER A 91 -7.89 -8.69 11.74
CA SER A 91 -8.39 -7.87 12.85
C SER A 91 -9.02 -6.55 12.39
N ASP A 92 -9.66 -5.83 13.30
CA ASP A 92 -10.22 -4.51 13.01
C ASP A 92 -9.11 -3.43 12.95
N TRP A 93 -8.80 -2.97 11.74
CA TRP A 93 -7.84 -1.90 11.45
C TRP A 93 -8.48 -0.50 11.44
N SER A 94 -9.79 -0.39 11.61
CA SER A 94 -10.51 0.90 11.64
C SER A 94 -10.50 1.56 13.02
N VAL A 95 -9.94 0.88 14.02
CA VAL A 95 -9.82 1.40 15.40
C VAL A 95 -8.88 2.61 15.46
N GLN A 96 -9.20 3.56 16.33
CA GLN A 96 -8.42 4.78 16.49
C GLN A 96 -6.99 4.53 17.02
N THR A 97 -6.80 3.51 17.84
CA THR A 97 -5.50 3.14 18.42
C THR A 97 -5.21 1.70 18.06
N LEU A 98 -4.19 1.50 17.24
CA LEU A 98 -3.72 0.18 16.86
C LEU A 98 -3.01 -0.49 18.04
N SER A 99 -3.09 -1.82 18.11
CA SER A 99 -2.29 -2.60 19.05
C SER A 99 -0.82 -2.68 18.59
N ASP A 100 0.09 -3.00 19.52
CA ASP A 100 1.50 -3.23 19.20
C ASP A 100 1.68 -4.32 18.13
N ASP A 101 0.83 -5.36 18.16
CA ASP A 101 0.84 -6.45 17.18
C ASP A 101 0.42 -5.95 15.78
N GLN A 102 -0.60 -5.09 15.69
CA GLN A 102 -1.02 -4.46 14.42
C GLN A 102 0.09 -3.55 13.87
N ILE A 103 0.71 -2.75 14.73
CA ILE A 103 1.82 -1.87 14.33
C ILE A 103 2.98 -2.72 13.81
N LEU A 104 3.39 -3.75 14.55
CA LEU A 104 4.48 -4.64 14.16
C LEU A 104 4.18 -5.36 12.84
N TYR A 105 2.96 -5.86 12.67
CA TYR A 105 2.52 -6.50 11.43
C TYR A 105 2.68 -5.57 10.23
N ALA A 106 2.14 -4.35 10.32
CA ALA A 106 2.23 -3.37 9.25
C ALA A 106 3.68 -2.96 8.95
N CYS A 107 4.52 -2.85 9.99
CA CYS A 107 5.93 -2.54 9.83
C CYS A 107 6.69 -3.66 9.10
N VAL A 108 6.46 -4.94 9.44
CA VAL A 108 7.10 -6.06 8.75
C VAL A 108 6.66 -6.11 7.29
N GLU A 109 5.36 -5.95 7.04
CA GLU A 109 4.81 -6.00 5.68
C GLU A 109 5.34 -4.88 4.78
N VAL A 110 5.64 -3.69 5.32
CA VAL A 110 6.19 -2.58 4.51
C VAL A 110 7.71 -2.63 4.39
N ASN A 111 8.45 -3.05 5.43
CA ASN A 111 9.92 -3.02 5.41
C ASN A 111 10.56 -4.20 4.66
N CYS A 112 9.85 -5.31 4.52
CA CYS A 112 10.39 -6.51 3.86
C CYS A 112 10.07 -6.59 2.36
N VAL A 113 9.61 -5.48 1.77
CA VAL A 113 9.07 -5.39 0.41
C VAL A 113 9.78 -4.28 -0.35
#